data_AF-A0A7J6S1X9-F1
#
_entry.id   AF-A0A7J6S1X9-F1
#
_cell.length_a   1.000
_cell.length_b   1.000
_cell.length_c   1.000
_cell.angle_alpha   90.00
_cell.angle_beta   90.00
_cell.angle_gamma   90.00
#
_symmetry.space_group_name_H-M   'P 1'
#
loop_
_entity.id
_entity.type
_entity.pdbx_description
1 polymer ?
#
loop_
_entity_poly.entity_id
_entity_poly.type
_entity_poly.pdbx_seq_one_letter_code
_entity_poly.pdbx_strand_id
1 'polypeptide(L)'
;MRVRNWLFSQWRAVSTQYGFSEYDAPVLENEDLYKRKAGEEIVEQMYNFVDKEDHRVTLRPEMTPTLARMVLSRVRMSAEGSHNATAQMAQ
;
A
#
# COMPACT_ATOMS: atom_id res chain seq x y z
N MET A 1 1.74 -26.97 -3.80
CA MET A 1 1.08 -25.91 -2.99
C MET A 1 0.78 -26.26 -1.54
N ARG A 2 0.76 -27.54 -1.10
CA ARG A 2 0.33 -27.94 0.26
C ARG A 2 1.05 -27.20 1.40
N VAL A 3 2.39 -27.18 1.38
CA VAL A 3 3.20 -26.53 2.43
C VAL A 3 2.96 -25.03 2.49
N ARG A 4 2.95 -24.33 1.34
CA ARG A 4 2.64 -22.90 1.27
C ARG A 4 1.27 -22.58 1.86
N ASN A 5 0.24 -23.36 1.49
CA ASN A 5 -1.11 -23.13 1.98
C ASN A 5 -1.23 -23.35 3.48
N TRP A 6 -0.55 -24.37 4.02
CA TRP A 6 -0.45 -24.60 5.46
C TRP A 6 0.25 -23.42 6.17
N LEU A 7 1.38 -22.93 5.65
CA LEU A 7 2.08 -21.79 6.24
C LEU A 7 1.21 -20.53 6.26
N PHE A 8 0.57 -20.21 5.13
CA PHE A 8 -0.29 -19.04 5.02
C PHE A 8 -1.55 -19.15 5.89
N SER A 9 -2.03 -20.35 6.18
CA SER A 9 -3.13 -20.52 7.14
C SER A 9 -2.68 -20.21 8.57
N GLN A 10 -1.45 -20.58 8.96
CA GLN A 10 -0.89 -20.22 10.26
C GLN A 10 -0.73 -18.71 10.41
N TRP A 11 -0.21 -18.03 9.38
CA TRP A 11 -0.06 -16.58 9.40
C TRP A 11 -1.39 -15.86 9.61
N ARG A 12 -2.44 -16.23 8.87
CA ARG A 12 -3.77 -15.63 9.05
C ARG A 12 -4.34 -15.88 10.44
N ALA A 13 -4.25 -17.12 10.93
CA ALA A 13 -4.78 -17.47 12.25
C ALA A 13 -4.13 -16.63 13.36
N VAL A 14 -2.80 -16.49 13.34
CA VAL A 14 -2.06 -15.69 14.32
C VAL A 14 -2.39 -14.20 14.16
N SER A 15 -2.37 -13.65 12.94
CA SER A 15 -2.69 -12.24 12.71
C SER A 15 -4.07 -11.87 13.26
N THR A 16 -5.09 -12.69 13.01
CA THR A 16 -6.44 -12.45 13.52
C THR A 16 -6.51 -12.56 15.05
N GLN A 17 -5.81 -13.54 15.66
CA GLN A 17 -5.79 -13.69 17.12
C GLN A 17 -5.19 -12.46 17.84
N TYR A 18 -4.28 -11.75 17.19
CA TYR A 18 -3.66 -10.52 17.71
C TYR A 18 -4.36 -9.23 17.22
N GLY A 19 -5.55 -9.34 16.61
CA GLY A 19 -6.36 -8.18 16.23
C GLY A 19 -5.89 -7.43 14.97
N PHE A 20 -4.99 -8.02 14.18
CA PHE A 20 -4.63 -7.45 12.88
C PHE A 20 -5.74 -7.72 11.86
N SER A 21 -5.96 -6.74 10.97
CA SER A 21 -6.87 -6.86 9.83
C SER A 21 -6.08 -7.12 8.56
N GLU A 22 -6.53 -8.10 7.76
CA GLU A 22 -5.94 -8.39 6.45
C GLU A 22 -6.19 -7.20 5.50
N TYR A 23 -5.18 -6.83 4.73
CA TYR A 23 -5.24 -5.83 3.68
C TYR A 23 -4.39 -6.30 2.50
N ASP A 24 -4.71 -5.79 1.31
CA ASP A 24 -3.90 -6.00 0.12
C ASP A 24 -3.97 -4.76 -0.78
N ALA A 25 -3.08 -4.73 -1.76
CA ALA A 25 -2.96 -3.68 -2.75
C ALA A 25 -2.48 -4.27 -4.08
N PRO A 26 -2.56 -3.52 -5.19
CA PRO A 26 -1.96 -3.93 -6.45
C PRO A 26 -0.45 -4.25 -6.31
N VAL A 27 0.02 -5.26 -7.02
CA VAL A 27 1.46 -5.60 -7.07
C VAL A 27 2.25 -4.58 -7.90
N LEU A 28 1.59 -3.90 -8.83
CA LEU A 28 2.14 -2.83 -9.64
C LEU A 28 1.86 -1.49 -8.98
N GLU A 29 2.90 -0.69 -8.75
CA GLU A 29 2.84 0.61 -8.07
C GLU A 29 3.68 1.63 -8.83
N ASN A 30 3.46 2.92 -8.54
CA ASN A 30 4.28 3.98 -9.09
C ASN A 30 5.70 3.92 -8.50
N GLU A 31 6.73 4.02 -9.35
CA GLU A 31 8.14 3.89 -8.95
C GLU A 31 8.55 4.92 -7.89
N ASP A 32 8.03 6.15 -7.96
CA ASP A 32 8.39 7.25 -7.05
C ASP A 32 7.95 7.00 -5.60
N LEU A 33 7.04 6.04 -5.39
CA LEU A 33 6.67 5.59 -4.05
C LEU A 33 7.87 4.98 -3.30
N TYR A 34 8.78 4.32 -4.02
CA TYR A 34 9.89 3.55 -3.44
C TYR A 34 11.23 4.29 -3.45
N LYS A 35 11.45 5.20 -4.40
CA LYS A 35 12.66 6.06 -4.46
C LYS A 35 12.91 6.83 -3.16
N ARG A 36 11.84 7.28 -2.50
CA ARG A 36 11.92 8.11 -1.29
C ARG A 36 12.44 7.39 -0.04
N LYS A 37 12.31 6.06 0.02
CA LYS A 37 12.66 5.27 1.21
C LYS A 37 14.01 4.57 1.10
N ALA A 38 14.41 4.21 -0.12
CA ALA A 38 15.43 3.18 -0.34
C ALA A 38 16.80 3.73 -0.78
N GLY A 39 16.92 5.04 -1.06
CA GLY A 39 18.09 5.60 -1.74
C GLY A 39 18.15 5.17 -3.20
N GLU A 40 18.94 5.86 -4.03
CA GLU A 40 19.00 5.60 -5.48
C GLU A 40 19.54 4.19 -5.81
N GLU A 41 20.42 3.64 -4.97
CA GLU A 41 21.08 2.34 -5.20
C GLU A 41 20.13 1.13 -5.14
N ILE A 42 19.06 1.19 -4.34
CA ILE A 42 18.07 0.11 -4.26
C ILE A 42 17.12 0.14 -5.49
N VAL A 43 16.96 1.28 -6.15
CA VAL A 43 16.07 1.45 -7.31
C VAL A 43 16.55 0.61 -8.50
N GLU A 44 17.87 0.41 -8.64
CA GLU A 44 18.45 -0.40 -9.73
C GLU A 44 18.15 -1.90 -9.59
N GLN A 45 17.84 -2.37 -8.38
CA GLN A 45 17.47 -3.76 -8.11
C GLN A 45 15.95 -3.99 -8.23
N MET A 46 15.17 -2.92 -8.40
CA MET A 46 13.72 -3.02 -8.52
C MET A 46 13.30 -3.39 -9.95
N TYR A 47 12.19 -4.11 -10.06
CA TYR A 47 11.63 -4.51 -11.36
C TYR A 47 10.79 -3.36 -11.94
N ASN A 48 11.47 -2.44 -12.62
CA ASN A 48 10.92 -1.16 -13.09
C ASN A 48 10.66 -1.23 -14.59
N PHE A 49 9.59 -0.57 -15.06
CA PHE A 49 9.36 -0.36 -16.48
C PHE A 49 8.48 0.87 -16.72
N VAL A 50 8.44 1.31 -17.97
CA VAL A 50 7.51 2.34 -18.43
C VAL A 50 6.31 1.62 -19.05
N ASP A 51 5.10 1.95 -18.60
CA ASP A 51 3.88 1.37 -19.17
C ASP A 51 3.54 1.99 -20.54
N LYS A 52 2.40 1.62 -21.12
CA LYS A 52 1.99 2.13 -22.45
C LYS A 52 1.57 3.61 -22.44
N GLU A 53 1.32 4.17 -21.27
CA GLU A 53 0.89 5.56 -21.05
C GLU A 53 2.05 6.43 -20.55
N ASP A 54 3.29 5.94 -20.68
CA ASP A 54 4.52 6.62 -20.27
C ASP A 54 4.67 6.80 -18.74
N HIS A 55 3.92 6.03 -17.95
CA HIS A 55 4.08 6.04 -16.49
C HIS A 55 5.25 5.15 -16.07
N ARG A 56 6.11 5.68 -15.20
CA ARG A 56 7.15 4.89 -14.54
C ARG A 56 6.55 4.07 -13.39
N VAL A 57 6.57 2.74 -13.55
CA VAL A 57 5.98 1.79 -12.61
C VAL A 57 6.99 0.73 -12.19
N THR A 58 6.72 0.08 -11.06
CA THR A 58 7.51 -1.02 -10.53
C THR A 58 6.60 -2.11 -10.01
N LEU A 59 7.03 -3.38 -10.12
CA LEU A 59 6.51 -4.39 -9.23
C LEU A 59 7.01 -4.08 -7.82
N ARG A 60 6.11 -4.08 -6.83
CA ARG A 60 6.45 -3.71 -5.45
C ARG A 60 7.60 -4.58 -4.91
N PRO A 61 8.72 -3.99 -4.47
CA PRO A 61 9.80 -4.75 -3.82
C PRO A 61 9.46 -5.13 -2.37
N GLU A 62 8.64 -4.31 -1.69
CA GLU A 62 8.16 -4.55 -0.32
C GLU A 62 6.78 -3.90 -0.10
N MET A 63 6.13 -4.23 1.02
CA MET A 63 4.76 -3.77 1.33
C MET A 63 4.70 -2.46 2.13
N THR A 64 5.76 -2.08 2.86
CA THR A 64 5.71 -0.96 3.81
C THR A 64 5.32 0.38 3.17
N PRO A 65 5.90 0.80 2.02
CA PRO A 65 5.52 2.06 1.37
C PRO A 65 4.05 2.08 0.91
N THR A 66 3.54 0.95 0.43
CA THR A 66 2.13 0.78 0.06
C THR A 66 1.20 0.94 1.26
N LEU A 67 1.52 0.29 2.39
CA LEU A 67 0.74 0.46 3.62
C LEU A 67 0.72 1.93 4.08
N ALA A 68 1.87 2.59 4.11
CA ALA A 68 1.94 4.01 4.48
C ALA A 68 1.08 4.89 3.56
N ARG A 69 1.10 4.64 2.25
CA ARG A 69 0.24 5.31 1.26
C ARG A 69 -1.24 5.11 1.60
N MET A 70 -1.67 3.87 1.84
CA MET A 70 -3.06 3.54 2.17
C MET A 70 -3.55 4.24 3.45
N VAL A 71 -2.72 4.25 4.50
CA VAL A 71 -3.04 4.92 5.77
C VAL A 71 -3.19 6.43 5.55
N LEU A 72 -2.24 7.05 4.85
CA LEU A 72 -2.28 8.49 4.54
C LEU A 72 -3.52 8.86 3.71
N SER A 73 -3.88 8.06 2.71
CA SER A 73 -5.10 8.26 1.92
C SER A 73 -6.34 8.21 2.81
N ARG A 74 -6.43 7.25 3.72
CA ARG A 74 -7.59 7.13 4.61
C ARG A 74 -7.70 8.29 5.60
N VAL A 75 -6.58 8.76 6.15
CA VAL A 75 -6.55 9.94 7.03
C VAL A 75 -7.05 11.19 6.30
N ARG A 76 -6.62 11.40 5.05
CA ARG A 76 -7.07 12.53 4.21
C ARG A 76 -8.57 12.48 3.95
N MET A 77 -9.11 11.33 3.56
CA MET A 77 -10.54 11.15 3.32
C MET A 77 -11.38 11.43 4.58
N SER A 78 -10.93 10.96 5.75
CA SER A 78 -11.62 11.23 7.02
C SER A 78 -11.61 12.71 7.39
N ALA A 79 -10.50 13.43 7.13
CA ALA A 79 -10.39 14.86 7.39
C ALA A 79 -11.31 15.68 6.45
N GLU A 80 -11.34 15.35 5.17
CA GLU A 80 -12.19 16.00 4.16
C GLU A 80 -13.68 15.78 4.42
N GLY A 81 -14.08 14.57 4.85
CA GLY A 81 -15.45 14.27 5.25
C GLY A 81 -15.95 15.09 6.46
N SER A 82 -15.05 15.40 7.40
CA SER A 82 -15.39 16.23 8.57
C SER A 82 -15.56 17.72 8.21
N HIS A 83 -14.83 18.22 7.21
CA HIS A 83 -14.98 19.60 6.74
C HIS A 83 -16.29 19.81 5.95
N ASN A 84 -16.69 18.84 5.12
CA ASN A 84 -17.96 18.94 4.39
C ASN A 84 -19.20 18.82 5.29
N ALA A 85 -19.16 18.01 6.36
CA ALA A 85 -20.26 17.91 7.32
C ALA A 85 -20.48 19.22 8.11
N THR A 86 -19.39 19.90 8.50
CA THR A 86 -19.47 21.18 9.22
C THR A 86 -19.98 22.32 8.32
N ALA A 87 -19.64 22.31 7.03
CA ALA A 87 -20.11 23.29 6.06
C ALA A 87 -21.62 23.14 5.73
N GLN A 88 -22.17 21.92 5.79
CA GLN A 88 -23.59 21.65 5.51
C GLN A 88 -24.52 21.94 6.70
N MET A 89 -24.02 21.95 7.95
CA MET A 89 -24.83 22.34 9.11
C MET A 89 -24.90 23.86 9.34
N ALA A 90 -24.11 24.64 8.60
CA ALA A 90 -24.08 26.11 8.67
C ALA A 90 -24.90 26.80 7.57
N GLN A 91 -25.69 26.04 6.80
CA GLN A 91 -26.67 26.50 5.81
C GLN A 91 -28.08 26.09 6.25
#